data_AF-A0A9D5C1F0-F1
#
_entry.id   AF-A0A9D5C1F0-F1
#
_cell.length_a   1.000
_cell.length_b   1.000
_cell.length_c   1.000
_cell.angle_alpha   90.00
_cell.angle_beta   90.00
_cell.angle_gamma   90.00
#
_symmetry.space_group_name_H-M   'P 1'
#
loop_
_entity.id
_entity.type
_entity.pdbx_description
1 polymer ?
#
loop_
_entity_poly.entity_id
_entity_poly.type
_entity_poly.pdbx_seq_one_letter_code
_entity_poly.pdbx_strand_id
1 'polypeptide(L)'
;MASAPKRRKIEEEKGYASESVVKAAPFIPLGHSDGIDFKVRQDKKFAVAQAQQEGCLGNYRSFDSPFGNYLVPVIPTRSELYRNKSGDQ
;
A
#
# COMPACT_ATOMS: atom_id res chain seq x y z
N MET A 1 26.76 -20.83 -32.13
CA MET A 1 25.57 -20.13 -32.67
C MET A 1 24.54 -20.03 -31.55
N ALA A 2 24.51 -18.92 -30.80
CA ALA A 2 23.58 -18.75 -29.68
C ALA A 2 22.37 -17.93 -30.13
N SER A 3 21.17 -18.50 -29.95
CA SER A 3 19.88 -17.87 -30.28
C SER A 3 19.53 -16.77 -29.28
N ALA A 4 19.12 -15.60 -29.77
CA ALA A 4 18.80 -14.43 -28.94
C ALA A 4 17.50 -14.62 -28.13
N PRO A 5 17.40 -14.08 -26.89
CA PRO A 5 16.21 -14.22 -26.07
C PRO A 5 15.04 -13.40 -26.62
N LYS A 6 13.89 -14.07 -26.79
CA LYS A 6 12.65 -13.51 -27.35
C LYS A 6 12.01 -12.54 -26.37
N ARG A 7 12.09 -11.23 -26.67
CA ARG A 7 11.46 -10.16 -25.89
C ARG A 7 9.93 -10.34 -25.91
N ARG A 8 9.30 -10.38 -24.73
CA ARG A 8 7.84 -10.36 -24.59
C ARG A 8 7.33 -8.94 -24.89
N LYS A 9 6.26 -8.85 -25.68
CA LYS A 9 5.54 -7.61 -26.00
C LYS A 9 4.74 -7.22 -24.75
N ILE A 10 5.07 -6.09 -24.13
CA ILE A 10 4.21 -5.48 -23.11
C ILE A 10 3.10 -4.78 -23.89
N GLU A 11 1.86 -5.21 -23.66
CA GLU A 11 0.69 -4.47 -24.12
C GLU A 11 0.53 -3.23 -23.24
N GLU A 12 0.20 -2.14 -23.91
CA GLU A 12 0.07 -0.79 -23.37
C GLU A 12 -1.18 -0.74 -22.47
N GLU A 13 -1.00 -1.00 -21.18
CA GLU A 13 -2.00 -0.62 -20.19
C GLU A 13 -1.94 0.91 -20.04
N LYS A 14 -3.10 1.57 -20.20
CA LYS A 14 -3.26 3.02 -20.03
C LYS A 14 -2.77 3.44 -18.64
N GLY A 15 -1.52 3.90 -18.59
CA GLY A 15 -0.94 4.51 -17.40
C GLY A 15 -1.72 5.77 -17.03
N TYR A 16 -2.32 5.78 -15.85
CA TYR A 16 -2.61 7.02 -15.15
C TYR A 16 -1.27 7.52 -14.59
N ALA A 17 -0.53 8.24 -15.43
CA ALA A 17 0.55 9.08 -14.98
C ALA A 17 -0.07 10.19 -14.12
N SER A 18 0.06 10.12 -12.80
CA SER A 18 -0.13 11.30 -11.96
C SER A 18 1.18 12.07 -11.91
N GLU A 19 1.28 13.08 -12.75
CA GLU A 19 2.24 14.17 -12.57
C GLU A 19 2.16 14.68 -11.12
N SER A 20 3.32 14.78 -10.48
CA SER A 20 3.50 15.40 -9.18
C SER A 20 3.37 16.92 -9.30
N VAL A 21 2.13 17.41 -9.43
CA VAL A 21 1.83 18.82 -9.18
C VAL A 21 1.55 18.97 -7.68
N VAL A 22 2.57 19.42 -6.95
CA VAL A 22 2.41 19.92 -5.58
C VAL A 22 1.55 21.18 -5.60
N LYS A 23 0.23 21.01 -5.49
CA LYS A 23 -0.68 22.10 -5.13
C LYS A 23 -1.33 21.74 -3.81
N ALA A 24 -0.96 22.49 -2.76
CA ALA A 24 -1.54 22.37 -1.43
C ALA A 24 -3.08 22.45 -1.55
N ALA A 25 -3.74 21.31 -1.36
CA ALA A 25 -5.19 21.23 -1.36
C ALA A 25 -5.71 21.68 0.01
N PRO A 26 -6.77 22.49 0.08
CA PRO A 26 -7.39 22.86 1.34
C PRO A 26 -7.99 21.62 2.01
N PHE A 27 -7.67 21.42 3.29
CA PHE A 27 -8.25 20.39 4.13
C PHE A 27 -9.75 20.68 4.32
N ILE A 28 -10.60 19.98 3.57
CA ILE A 28 -12.05 20.01 3.80
C ILE A 28 -12.35 18.97 4.89
N PRO A 29 -12.95 19.35 6.03
CA PRO A 29 -13.44 18.37 6.99
C PRO A 29 -14.63 17.66 6.36
N LEU A 30 -14.40 16.44 5.85
CA LEU A 30 -15.42 15.61 5.25
C LEU A 30 -16.32 15.09 6.38
N GLY A 31 -17.58 15.51 6.39
CA GLY A 31 -18.59 15.05 7.34
C GLY A 31 -18.68 13.52 7.31
N HIS A 32 -18.60 12.90 8.48
CA HIS A 32 -18.71 11.46 8.68
C HIS A 32 -20.09 10.99 8.24
N SER A 33 -20.17 10.40 7.05
CA SER A 33 -21.30 9.57 6.65
C SER A 33 -20.95 8.14 7.03
N ASP A 34 -21.57 7.62 8.09
CA ASP A 34 -21.23 6.34 8.74
C ASP A 34 -21.07 5.14 7.78
N GLY A 35 -21.75 5.17 6.63
CA GLY A 35 -21.62 4.15 5.59
C GLY A 35 -20.29 4.16 4.83
N ILE A 36 -19.68 5.33 4.63
CA ILE A 36 -18.36 5.45 4.00
C ILE A 36 -17.29 4.90 4.94
N ASP A 37 -17.40 5.16 6.24
CA ASP A 37 -16.48 4.66 7.27
C ASP A 37 -16.49 3.12 7.35
N PHE A 38 -17.66 2.48 7.19
CA PHE A 38 -17.76 1.03 7.15
C PHE A 38 -17.03 0.43 5.94
N LYS A 39 -17.25 0.99 4.75
CA LYS A 39 -16.60 0.52 3.51
C LYS A 39 -15.08 0.69 3.59
N VAL A 40 -14.59 1.86 4.03
CA VAL A 40 -13.16 2.14 4.21
C VAL A 40 -12.51 1.11 5.14
N ARG A 41 -13.19 0.76 6.24
CA ARG A 41 -12.70 -0.24 7.20
C ARG A 41 -12.66 -1.66 6.61
N GLN A 42 -13.65 -2.03 5.80
CA GLN A 42 -13.69 -3.32 5.11
C GLN A 42 -12.57 -3.42 4.07
N ASP A 43 -12.45 -2.39 3.22
CA ASP A 43 -11.43 -2.32 2.18
C ASP A 43 -10.01 -2.35 2.77
N LYS A 44 -9.79 -1.66 3.90
CA LYS A 44 -8.51 -1.73 4.65
C LYS A 44 -8.18 -3.16 5.08
N LYS A 45 -9.15 -3.90 5.63
CA LYS A 45 -8.93 -5.29 6.05
C LYS A 45 -8.58 -6.18 4.86
N PHE A 46 -9.27 -5.98 3.74
CA PHE A 46 -9.00 -6.70 2.50
C PHE A 46 -7.57 -6.43 2.00
N ALA A 47 -7.15 -5.16 1.96
CA ALA A 47 -5.79 -4.79 1.55
C ALA A 47 -4.71 -5.45 2.42
N VAL A 48 -4.90 -5.49 3.75
CA VAL A 48 -3.97 -6.17 4.67
C VAL A 48 -3.90 -7.67 4.37
N ALA A 49 -5.06 -8.34 4.22
CA ALA A 49 -5.10 -9.76 3.93
C ALA A 49 -4.43 -10.11 2.59
N GLN A 50 -4.68 -9.29 1.57
CA GLN A 50 -4.05 -9.43 0.25
C GLN A 50 -2.53 -9.29 0.35
N ALA A 51 -2.02 -8.26 1.02
CA ALA A 51 -0.58 -8.06 1.20
C ALA A 51 0.10 -9.24 1.94
N GLN A 52 -0.60 -9.83 2.92
CA GLN A 52 -0.13 -11.03 3.61
C GLN A 52 -0.10 -12.25 2.68
N GLN A 53 -1.16 -12.45 1.89
CA GLN A 53 -1.27 -13.55 0.93
C GLN A 53 -0.21 -13.46 -0.18
N GLU A 54 0.08 -12.25 -0.65
CA GLU A 54 1.12 -11.98 -1.66
C GLU A 54 2.54 -12.07 -1.10
N GLY A 55 2.69 -12.25 0.21
CA GLY A 55 3.99 -12.34 0.86
C GLY A 55 4.73 -10.99 0.86
N CYS A 56 4.03 -9.87 0.99
CA CYS A 56 4.66 -8.57 1.19
C CYS A 56 5.39 -8.53 2.53
N LEU A 57 6.69 -8.85 2.53
CA LEU A 57 7.57 -8.86 3.71
C LEU A 57 8.03 -7.46 4.13
N GLY A 58 7.65 -6.42 3.38
CA GLY A 58 7.99 -5.03 3.69
C GLY A 58 7.26 -4.53 4.93
N ASN A 59 7.80 -3.46 5.54
CA ASN A 59 7.14 -2.82 6.68
C ASN A 59 6.12 -1.80 6.16
N TYR A 60 4.88 -1.96 6.59
CA TYR A 60 3.77 -1.09 6.20
C TYR A 60 2.93 -0.73 7.41
N ARG A 61 2.25 0.42 7.33
CA ARG A 61 1.18 0.80 8.25
C ARG A 61 -0.14 0.81 7.52
N SER A 62 -1.16 0.25 8.17
CA SER A 62 -2.53 0.35 7.69
C SER A 62 -3.24 1.55 8.33
N PHE A 63 -4.09 2.22 7.56
CA PHE A 63 -4.88 3.35 8.02
C PHE A 63 -6.17 3.46 7.21
N ASP A 64 -7.17 4.11 7.80
CA ASP A 64 -8.43 4.38 7.13
C ASP A 64 -8.22 5.55 6.16
N SER A 65 -8.30 5.26 4.86
CA SER A 65 -8.01 6.20 3.78
C SER A 65 -9.22 6.36 2.89
N PRO A 66 -9.74 7.58 2.68
CA PRO A 66 -10.84 7.79 1.73
C PRO A 66 -10.38 7.66 0.27
N PHE A 67 -9.07 7.54 0.02
CA PHE A 67 -8.47 7.53 -1.32
C PHE A 67 -8.07 6.13 -1.82
N GLY A 68 -8.43 5.06 -1.09
CA GLY A 68 -8.10 3.68 -1.48
C GLY A 68 -6.66 3.24 -1.17
N ASN A 69 -5.82 4.15 -0.67
CA ASN A 69 -4.47 3.81 -0.22
C ASN A 69 -4.51 3.37 1.24
N TYR A 70 -4.74 2.08 1.49
CA TYR A 70 -4.91 1.55 2.85
C TYR A 70 -3.62 1.10 3.51
N LEU A 71 -2.55 0.92 2.74
CA LEU A 71 -1.23 0.51 3.20
C LEU A 71 -0.21 1.52 2.70
N VAL A 72 0.64 2.01 3.60
CA VAL A 72 1.77 2.89 3.26
C VAL A 72 3.07 2.24 3.77
N PRO A 73 4.11 2.13 2.92
CA PRO A 73 5.42 1.71 3.35
C PRO A 73 5.97 2.63 4.44
N VAL A 74 6.60 2.05 5.47
CA VAL A 74 7.21 2.82 6.55
C VAL A 74 8.61 2.32 6.87
N ILE A 75 9.41 3.23 7.41
CA ILE A 75 10.65 2.86 8.10
C ILE A 75 10.26 2.27 9.45
N PRO A 76 10.70 1.04 9.77
CA PRO A 76 10.44 0.43 11.07
C PRO A 76 10.98 1.29 12.20
N THR A 77 10.23 1.30 13.30
CA THR A 77 10.72 1.84 14.56
C THR A 77 11.79 0.94 15.15
N ARG A 78 12.63 1.51 16.03
CA ARG A 78 13.67 0.77 16.74
C ARG A 78 13.09 -0.47 17.45
N SER A 79 11.92 -0.34 18.06
CA SER A 79 11.24 -1.42 18.77
C SER A 79 10.82 -2.56 17.84
N GLU A 80 10.34 -2.25 16.64
CA GLU A 80 9.93 -3.25 15.64
C GLU A 80 11.12 -4.04 15.11
N LEU A 81 12.29 -3.40 14.93
CA LEU A 81 13.51 -4.07 14.47
C LEU A 81 14.05 -5.10 15.47
N TYR A 82 13.89 -4.86 16.77
CA TYR A 82 14.39 -5.75 17.82
C TYR A 82 13.34 -6.71 18.38
N ARG A 83 12.10 -6.64 17.91
CA ARG A 83 10.97 -7.46 18.40
C ARG A 83 11.22 -8.98 18.29
N ASN A 84 12.04 -9.40 17.34
CA ASN A 84 12.28 -10.83 17.06
C ASN A 84 13.55 -11.38 17.72
N LYS A 85 14.21 -10.62 18.61
CA LYS A 85 15.47 -11.02 19.28
C LYS A 85 15.27 -11.77 20.60
N SER A 86 14.03 -12.09 21.01
CA SER A 86 13.73 -12.69 22.32
C SER A 86 13.45 -14.20 22.30
N GLY A 87 13.92 -14.92 21.28
CA GLY A 87 13.68 -16.36 21.10
C GLY A 87 14.84 -17.28 21.49
N ASP A 88 15.88 -16.76 22.15
CA ASP A 88 17.05 -17.55 22.59
C ASP A 88 17.39 -17.14 24.04
N GLN A 89 16.71 -17.80 24.98
CA GLN A 89 17.11 -17.94 26.39
C GLN A 89 16.75 -19.35 26.84
#